data_AF-A0A2R6M991-F1
#
_entry.id   AF-A0A2R6M991-F1
#
_cell.length_a   1.000
_cell.length_b   1.000
_cell.length_c   1.000
_cell.angle_alpha   90.00
_cell.angle_beta   90.00
_cell.angle_gamma   90.00
#
_symmetry.space_group_name_H-M   'P 1'
#
loop_
_entity.id
_entity.type
_entity.pdbx_description
1 polymer ?
#
loop_
_entity_poly.entity_id
_entity_poly.type
_entity_poly.pdbx_seq_one_letter_code
_entity_poly.pdbx_strand_id
1 'polypeptide(L)'
;RWSITAVDDTVGQYLRGGLQHSNSVDTVQVWANEYMGNRYWVILTPGNWEFELVEMKAPDSVWNPEASDYYLASAHEGYEGRTGYVEETAGAYYAARLGVLEHLRERDRQAKCLVLREVTDDYWAPVGVWQVREGVRHAFENEPATAETFHGAIQQLSGQLPVSLADLRRKSELVAGIQSRLTDF
;
A
#
# COMPACT_ATOMS: atom_id res chain seq x y z
N ARG A 1 -12.53 -10.43 -15.12
CA ARG A 1 -12.03 -9.28 -14.31
C ARG A 1 -12.61 -9.32 -12.89
N TRP A 2 -13.92 -9.46 -12.71
CA TRP A 2 -14.58 -9.55 -11.39
C TRP A 2 -14.24 -10.81 -10.57
N SER A 3 -13.90 -11.92 -11.21
CA SER A 3 -13.54 -13.16 -10.53
C SER A 3 -12.22 -13.08 -9.75
N ILE A 4 -11.23 -12.35 -10.25
CA ILE A 4 -9.90 -12.26 -9.61
C ILE A 4 -9.99 -11.41 -8.33
N THR A 5 -10.61 -10.23 -8.42
CA THR A 5 -10.80 -9.36 -7.25
C THR A 5 -11.59 -10.05 -6.14
N ALA A 6 -12.65 -10.80 -6.49
CA ALA A 6 -13.44 -11.54 -5.50
C ALA A 6 -12.64 -12.66 -4.81
N VAL A 7 -11.76 -13.35 -5.56
CA VAL A 7 -10.83 -14.33 -5.01
C VAL A 7 -9.82 -13.65 -4.10
N ASP A 8 -9.21 -12.55 -4.53
CA ASP A 8 -8.21 -11.82 -3.74
C ASP A 8 -8.80 -11.31 -2.42
N ASP A 9 -10.03 -10.79 -2.44
CA ASP A 9 -10.73 -10.36 -1.22
C ASP A 9 -11.02 -11.56 -0.30
N THR A 10 -11.61 -12.64 -0.83
CA THR A 10 -11.96 -13.83 -0.03
C THR A 10 -10.73 -14.44 0.64
N VAL A 11 -9.65 -14.64 -0.12
CA VAL A 11 -8.39 -15.17 0.42
C VAL A 11 -7.78 -14.18 1.41
N GLY A 12 -7.78 -12.89 1.08
CA GLY A 12 -7.29 -11.86 1.98
C GLY A 12 -8.04 -11.82 3.32
N GLN A 13 -9.37 -11.96 3.33
CA GLN A 13 -10.13 -12.04 4.58
C GLN A 13 -9.73 -13.25 5.43
N TYR A 14 -9.55 -14.41 4.79
CA TYR A 14 -9.09 -15.61 5.49
C TYR A 14 -7.70 -15.41 6.11
N LEU A 15 -6.74 -14.88 5.34
CA LEU A 15 -5.38 -14.63 5.83
C LEU A 15 -5.36 -13.62 6.98
N ARG A 16 -6.08 -12.50 6.84
CA ARG A 16 -6.20 -11.49 7.91
C ARG A 16 -6.75 -12.08 9.20
N GLY A 17 -7.80 -12.92 9.11
CA GLY A 17 -8.36 -13.61 10.27
C GLY A 17 -7.33 -14.45 11.03
N GLY A 18 -6.35 -15.02 10.31
CA GLY A 18 -5.25 -15.77 10.89
C GLY A 18 -4.17 -14.93 11.58
N LEU A 19 -4.14 -13.60 11.39
CA LEU A 19 -3.11 -12.71 11.95
C LEU A 19 -3.51 -12.03 13.26
N GLN A 20 -4.78 -12.11 13.68
CA GLN A 20 -5.32 -11.35 14.82
C GLN A 20 -4.58 -11.61 16.14
N HIS A 21 -3.93 -12.77 16.27
CA HIS A 21 -3.18 -13.18 17.46
C HIS A 21 -1.66 -13.22 17.25
N SER A 22 -1.18 -12.87 16.06
CA SER A 22 0.26 -12.82 15.78
C SER A 22 0.89 -11.60 16.44
N ASN A 23 2.16 -11.69 16.82
CA ASN A 23 2.90 -10.53 17.33
C ASN A 23 3.11 -9.50 16.21
N SER A 24 3.29 -8.23 16.58
CA SER A 24 3.60 -7.22 15.57
C SER A 24 5.03 -7.37 15.04
N VAL A 25 5.32 -6.79 13.87
CA VAL A 25 6.71 -6.57 13.42
C VAL A 25 7.46 -5.72 14.45
N ASP A 26 8.76 -5.96 14.59
CA ASP A 26 9.56 -5.36 15.67
C ASP A 26 10.01 -3.92 15.35
N THR A 27 10.15 -3.59 14.06
CA THR A 27 10.71 -2.32 13.57
C THR A 27 9.95 -1.81 12.36
N VAL A 28 10.14 -0.53 12.02
CA VAL A 28 9.60 0.04 10.78
C VAL A 28 10.48 -0.39 9.61
N GLN A 29 9.86 -0.99 8.61
CA GLN A 29 10.53 -1.54 7.43
C GLN A 29 9.95 -0.89 6.17
N VAL A 30 10.82 -0.58 5.21
CA VAL A 30 10.48 -0.02 3.91
C VAL A 30 11.02 -0.94 2.83
N TRP A 31 10.11 -1.58 2.12
CA TRP A 31 10.39 -2.49 1.01
C TRP A 31 10.10 -1.76 -0.30
N ALA A 32 10.96 -1.90 -1.30
CA ALA A 32 10.80 -1.22 -2.58
C ALA A 32 10.91 -2.20 -3.75
N ASN A 33 10.20 -1.90 -4.83
CA ASN A 33 10.28 -2.67 -6.07
C ASN A 33 9.85 -1.84 -7.27
N GLU A 34 10.39 -2.16 -8.44
CA GLU A 34 9.93 -1.66 -9.72
C GLU A 34 9.51 -2.84 -10.61
N TYR A 35 8.29 -2.79 -11.13
CA TYR A 35 7.74 -3.88 -11.92
C TYR A 35 6.76 -3.38 -12.96
N MET A 36 7.00 -3.72 -14.23
CA MET A 36 6.11 -3.39 -15.36
C MET A 36 5.68 -1.90 -15.37
N GLY A 37 6.60 -0.94 -15.27
CA GLY A 37 6.27 0.49 -15.27
C GLY A 37 5.51 0.97 -14.02
N ASN A 38 5.64 0.23 -12.91
CA ASN A 38 5.09 0.63 -11.62
C ASN A 38 6.20 0.61 -10.59
N ARG A 39 6.19 1.57 -9.67
CA ARG A 39 7.10 1.62 -8.52
C ARG A 39 6.29 1.41 -7.26
N TYR A 40 6.81 0.58 -6.37
CA TYR A 40 6.15 0.19 -5.13
C TYR A 40 7.04 0.55 -3.95
N TRP A 41 6.45 1.14 -2.92
CA TRP A 41 7.03 1.24 -1.60
C TRP A 41 6.03 0.67 -0.61
N VAL A 42 6.42 -0.41 0.07
CA VAL A 42 5.60 -1.07 1.10
C VAL A 42 6.23 -0.78 2.46
N ILE A 43 5.50 -0.06 3.30
CA ILE A 43 5.95 0.33 4.63
C ILE A 43 5.20 -0.52 5.65
N LEU A 44 5.93 -1.33 6.41
CA LEU A 44 5.41 -2.05 7.57
C LEU A 44 5.84 -1.31 8.83
N THR A 45 4.91 -1.02 9.73
CA THR A 45 5.20 -0.41 11.03
C THR A 45 4.58 -1.23 12.17
N PRO A 46 5.21 -1.26 13.36
CA PRO A 46 4.65 -1.92 14.52
C PRO A 46 3.24 -1.40 14.84
N GLY A 47 2.35 -2.33 15.22
CA GLY A 47 0.94 -2.10 15.50
C GLY A 47 0.04 -3.25 15.05
N ASN A 48 -1.21 -3.19 15.47
CA ASN A 48 -2.24 -4.09 14.99
C ASN A 48 -2.55 -3.83 13.51
N TRP A 49 -3.07 -4.84 12.82
CA TRP A 49 -3.41 -4.76 11.39
C TRP A 49 -4.19 -3.48 11.04
N GLU A 50 -3.62 -2.72 10.13
CA GLU A 50 -4.27 -1.65 9.36
C GLU A 50 -3.63 -1.70 7.98
N PHE A 51 -4.38 -1.45 6.91
CA PHE A 51 -3.82 -1.48 5.57
C PHE A 51 -4.33 -0.33 4.74
N GLU A 52 -3.42 0.36 4.04
CA GLU A 52 -3.75 1.40 3.08
C GLU A 52 -2.97 1.21 1.79
N LEU A 53 -3.64 1.37 0.67
CA LEU A 53 -3.03 1.60 -0.64
C LEU A 53 -3.25 3.05 -1.04
N VAL A 54 -2.17 3.72 -1.44
CA VAL A 54 -2.22 5.01 -2.14
C VAL A 54 -1.60 4.84 -3.53
N GLU A 55 -2.37 5.15 -4.56
CA GLU A 55 -1.92 5.16 -5.94
C GLU A 55 -1.63 6.59 -6.39
N MET A 56 -0.48 6.79 -7.04
CA MET A 56 -0.05 8.02 -7.67
C MET A 56 0.03 7.74 -9.18
N LYS A 57 -0.91 8.28 -9.95
CA LYS A 57 -1.04 8.00 -11.39
C LYS A 57 -0.41 9.15 -12.19
N ALA A 58 0.65 8.85 -12.94
CA ALA A 58 1.41 9.84 -13.70
C ALA A 58 0.52 10.59 -14.72
N PRO A 59 0.76 11.90 -14.95
CA PRO A 59 0.11 12.65 -16.01
C PRO A 59 0.34 11.98 -17.37
N ASP A 60 -0.60 12.17 -18.29
CA ASP A 60 -0.59 11.57 -19.64
C ASP A 60 -0.58 10.03 -19.68
N SER A 61 -0.65 9.35 -18.53
CA SER A 61 -0.83 7.90 -18.48
C SER A 61 -2.26 7.50 -18.83
N VAL A 62 -2.45 6.23 -19.22
CA VAL A 62 -3.77 5.64 -19.49
C VAL A 62 -4.75 5.78 -18.30
N TRP A 63 -4.22 6.03 -17.10
CA TRP A 63 -4.99 6.13 -15.87
C TRP A 63 -5.17 7.56 -15.35
N ASN A 64 -4.61 8.55 -16.04
CA ASN A 64 -4.75 9.99 -15.77
C ASN A 64 -4.58 10.79 -17.08
N PRO A 65 -5.44 10.57 -18.09
CA PRO A 65 -5.31 11.20 -19.39
C PRO A 65 -5.58 12.71 -19.30
N GLU A 66 -4.82 13.50 -20.06
CA GLU A 66 -4.99 14.96 -20.19
C GLU A 66 -4.78 15.78 -18.90
N ALA A 67 -4.09 15.21 -17.90
CA ALA A 67 -3.74 15.89 -16.67
C ALA A 67 -2.32 16.46 -16.70
N SER A 68 -2.12 17.63 -16.06
CA SER A 68 -0.80 18.24 -15.86
C SER A 68 -0.04 17.68 -14.64
N ASP A 69 -0.77 17.04 -13.73
CA ASP A 69 -0.27 16.63 -12.41
C ASP A 69 -0.69 15.19 -12.08
N TYR A 70 0.00 14.59 -11.12
CA TYR A 70 -0.33 13.25 -10.64
C TYR A 70 -1.73 13.22 -9.98
N TYR A 71 -2.53 12.21 -10.34
CA TYR A 71 -3.79 11.93 -9.67
C TYR A 71 -3.58 10.93 -8.52
N LEU A 72 -4.01 11.28 -7.31
CA LEU A 72 -3.91 10.39 -6.15
C LEU A 72 -5.26 9.72 -5.82
N ALA A 73 -5.24 8.40 -5.71
CA ALA A 73 -6.35 7.59 -5.20
C ALA A 73 -5.91 6.83 -3.94
N SER A 74 -6.81 6.63 -2.98
CA SER A 74 -6.48 5.88 -1.76
C SER A 74 -7.64 5.01 -1.31
N ALA A 75 -7.30 3.88 -0.69
CA ALA A 75 -8.26 3.01 -0.01
C ALA A 75 -7.57 2.39 1.21
N HIS A 76 -8.24 2.43 2.36
CA HIS A 76 -7.70 1.99 3.65
C HIS A 76 -8.64 1.04 4.39
N GLU A 77 -8.12 0.29 5.36
CA GLU A 77 -8.89 -0.46 6.33
C GLU A 77 -8.23 -0.45 7.70
N GLY A 78 -9.06 -0.47 8.75
CA GLY A 78 -8.61 -0.63 10.12
C GLY A 78 -8.51 -2.11 10.53
N TYR A 79 -8.31 -2.32 11.82
CA TYR A 79 -8.22 -3.64 12.44
C TYR A 79 -9.39 -4.58 12.11
N GLU A 80 -10.61 -4.05 12.11
CA GLU A 80 -11.83 -4.81 11.82
C GLU A 80 -11.95 -5.19 10.33
N GLY A 81 -11.15 -4.56 9.45
CA GLY A 81 -11.24 -4.66 8.01
C GLY A 81 -12.30 -3.71 7.41
N ARG A 82 -12.54 -3.81 6.10
CA ARG A 82 -13.63 -3.07 5.43
C ARG A 82 -14.91 -3.87 5.36
N THR A 83 -16.04 -3.16 5.46
CA THR A 83 -17.39 -3.68 5.19
C THR A 83 -17.97 -3.18 3.86
N GLY A 84 -17.36 -2.15 3.25
CA GLY A 84 -17.78 -1.56 1.97
C GLY A 84 -16.79 -1.82 0.83
N TYR A 85 -17.32 -2.07 -0.37
CA TYR A 85 -16.53 -2.26 -1.59
C TYR A 85 -15.74 -0.98 -1.93
N VAL A 86 -14.55 -1.15 -2.49
CA VAL A 86 -13.70 -0.04 -2.94
C VAL A 86 -14.08 0.32 -4.38
N GLU A 87 -14.58 1.52 -4.64
CA GLU A 87 -15.08 1.87 -5.99
C GLU A 87 -13.96 2.26 -6.97
N GLU A 88 -13.04 3.15 -6.57
CA GLU A 88 -12.04 3.73 -7.49
C GLU A 88 -10.77 2.86 -7.71
N THR A 89 -10.39 2.03 -6.75
CA THR A 89 -9.11 1.28 -6.75
C THR A 89 -9.25 -0.21 -6.42
N ALA A 90 -10.47 -0.76 -6.42
CA ALA A 90 -10.78 -2.08 -5.85
C ALA A 90 -9.78 -3.17 -6.22
N GLY A 91 -9.53 -3.36 -7.52
CA GLY A 91 -8.68 -4.45 -7.95
C GLY A 91 -7.22 -4.30 -7.50
N ALA A 92 -6.65 -3.09 -7.57
CA ALA A 92 -5.28 -2.85 -7.11
C ALA A 92 -5.17 -2.94 -5.59
N TYR A 93 -6.18 -2.44 -4.87
CA TYR A 93 -6.28 -2.52 -3.41
C TYR A 93 -6.25 -3.97 -2.92
N TYR A 94 -7.17 -4.82 -3.39
CA TYR A 94 -7.23 -6.21 -2.94
C TYR A 94 -6.01 -7.02 -3.37
N ALA A 95 -5.46 -6.76 -4.56
CA ALA A 95 -4.24 -7.40 -5.03
C ALA A 95 -3.01 -7.05 -4.18
N ALA A 96 -2.79 -5.76 -3.89
CA ALA A 96 -1.69 -5.30 -3.03
C ALA A 96 -1.85 -5.84 -1.60
N ARG A 97 -3.07 -5.74 -1.06
CA ARG A 97 -3.42 -6.24 0.28
C ARG A 97 -3.13 -7.73 0.42
N LEU A 98 -3.50 -8.52 -0.57
CA LEU A 98 -3.23 -9.96 -0.57
C LEU A 98 -1.73 -10.25 -0.50
N GLY A 99 -0.92 -9.58 -1.33
CA GLY A 99 0.55 -9.76 -1.30
C GLY A 99 1.17 -9.43 0.05
N VAL A 100 0.69 -8.39 0.73
CA VAL A 100 1.13 -8.04 2.10
C VAL A 100 0.70 -9.10 3.12
N LEU A 101 -0.56 -9.54 3.05
CA LEU A 101 -1.09 -10.54 3.99
C LEU A 101 -0.37 -11.88 3.87
N GLU A 102 -0.01 -12.30 2.67
CA GLU A 102 0.80 -13.50 2.43
C GLU A 102 2.16 -13.39 3.14
N HIS A 103 2.88 -12.28 2.92
CA HIS A 103 4.17 -12.02 3.55
C HIS A 103 4.12 -12.05 5.09
N LEU A 104 3.11 -11.39 5.66
CA LEU A 104 2.89 -11.34 7.11
C LEU A 104 2.51 -12.70 7.67
N ARG A 105 1.68 -13.46 6.95
CA ARG A 105 1.26 -14.80 7.37
C ARG A 105 2.42 -15.79 7.41
N GLU A 106 3.32 -15.74 6.43
CA GLU A 106 4.53 -16.57 6.39
C GLU A 106 5.46 -16.31 7.58
N ARG A 107 5.49 -15.07 8.08
CA ARG A 107 6.32 -14.66 9.22
C ARG A 107 5.65 -14.84 10.58
N ASP A 108 4.37 -15.21 10.59
CA ASP A 108 3.52 -15.18 11.78
C ASP A 108 3.63 -13.83 12.52
N ARG A 109 3.40 -12.74 11.75
CA ARG A 109 3.41 -11.36 12.25
C ARG A 109 2.22 -10.56 11.77
N GLN A 110 1.89 -9.49 12.47
CA GLN A 110 0.98 -8.45 12.00
C GLN A 110 1.67 -7.07 11.97
N ALA A 111 1.11 -6.13 11.21
CA ALA A 111 1.64 -4.77 11.12
C ALA A 111 0.54 -3.82 10.64
N LYS A 112 0.73 -2.53 10.87
CA LYS A 112 0.10 -1.53 10.01
C LYS A 112 0.92 -1.44 8.73
N CYS A 113 0.25 -1.40 7.58
CA CYS A 113 0.90 -1.42 6.29
C CYS A 113 0.40 -0.27 5.40
N LEU A 114 1.33 0.51 4.87
CA LEU A 114 1.06 1.47 3.80
C LEU A 114 1.76 0.99 2.52
N VAL A 115 0.99 0.79 1.46
CA VAL A 115 1.52 0.56 0.12
C VAL A 115 1.37 1.85 -0.67
N LEU A 116 2.49 2.41 -1.11
CA LEU A 116 2.54 3.48 -2.09
C LEU A 116 2.84 2.86 -3.44
N ARG A 117 1.98 3.12 -4.43
CA ARG A 117 2.17 2.66 -5.80
C ARG A 117 2.21 3.86 -6.73
N GLU A 118 3.31 4.04 -7.42
CA GLU A 118 3.37 4.91 -8.58
C GLU A 118 3.04 4.11 -9.84
N VAL A 119 2.10 4.62 -10.64
CA VAL A 119 1.85 4.15 -12.00
C VAL A 119 2.51 5.16 -12.94
N THR A 120 3.65 4.80 -13.51
CA THR A 120 4.40 5.70 -14.40
C THR A 120 3.75 5.75 -15.79
N ASP A 121 4.18 6.71 -16.60
CA ASP A 121 3.82 6.83 -18.02
C ASP A 121 4.31 5.64 -18.87
N ASP A 122 5.36 4.93 -18.43
CA ASP A 122 5.81 3.68 -19.04
C ASP A 122 4.77 2.53 -18.94
N TYR A 123 3.77 2.64 -18.06
CA TYR A 123 2.70 1.65 -17.93
C TYR A 123 1.56 1.88 -18.93
N TRP A 124 1.85 1.59 -20.20
CA TRP A 124 0.92 1.84 -21.32
C TRP A 124 -0.04 0.68 -21.62
N ALA A 125 0.22 -0.54 -21.12
CA ALA A 125 -0.59 -1.73 -21.39
C ALA A 125 -1.30 -2.24 -20.11
N PRO A 126 -2.64 -2.19 -20.01
CA PRO A 126 -3.37 -2.66 -18.84
C PRO A 126 -3.40 -4.19 -18.78
N VAL A 127 -2.41 -4.81 -18.13
CA VAL A 127 -2.30 -6.28 -18.01
C VAL A 127 -3.18 -6.90 -16.92
N GLY A 128 -3.95 -6.09 -16.19
CA GLY A 128 -4.80 -6.51 -15.07
C GLY A 128 -4.16 -6.27 -13.71
N VAL A 129 -4.83 -6.68 -12.63
CA VAL A 129 -4.40 -6.37 -11.25
C VAL A 129 -3.46 -7.40 -10.64
N TRP A 130 -3.30 -8.56 -11.28
CA TRP A 130 -2.34 -9.58 -10.86
C TRP A 130 -0.91 -9.00 -10.78
N GLN A 131 -0.54 -8.09 -11.70
CA GLN A 131 0.77 -7.43 -11.68
C GLN A 131 1.02 -6.66 -10.38
N VAL A 132 -0.04 -6.13 -9.75
CA VAL A 132 0.07 -5.36 -8.51
C VAL A 132 0.41 -6.30 -7.37
N ARG A 133 -0.24 -7.46 -7.33
CA ARG A 133 0.06 -8.52 -6.36
C ARG A 133 1.50 -9.02 -6.51
N GLU A 134 1.94 -9.32 -7.73
CA GLU A 134 3.33 -9.75 -7.96
C GLU A 134 4.33 -8.63 -7.67
N GLY A 135 4.02 -7.37 -8.00
CA GLY A 135 4.85 -6.22 -7.69
C GLY A 135 5.09 -6.05 -6.19
N VAL A 136 4.05 -6.29 -5.37
CA VAL A 136 4.17 -6.32 -3.91
C VAL A 136 4.93 -7.55 -3.41
N ARG A 137 4.70 -8.74 -3.96
CA ARG A 137 5.46 -9.95 -3.59
C ARG A 137 6.94 -9.80 -3.86
N HIS A 138 7.30 -9.33 -5.05
CA HIS A 138 8.69 -9.05 -5.44
C HIS A 138 9.33 -7.99 -4.53
N ALA A 139 8.58 -7.00 -4.02
CA ALA A 139 9.12 -6.05 -3.04
C ALA A 139 9.61 -6.75 -1.77
N PHE A 140 8.92 -7.80 -1.34
CA PHE A 140 9.28 -8.58 -0.16
C PHE A 140 10.38 -9.63 -0.39
N GLU A 141 10.84 -9.80 -1.63
CA GLU A 141 12.02 -10.62 -1.97
C GLU A 141 13.33 -9.82 -1.79
N ASN A 142 13.25 -8.48 -1.74
CA ASN A 142 14.39 -7.58 -1.55
C ASN A 142 14.71 -7.36 -0.07
N GLU A 143 15.92 -6.90 0.25
CA GLU A 143 16.24 -6.48 1.63
C GLU A 143 15.53 -5.15 1.96
N PRO A 144 14.81 -5.04 3.09
CA PRO A 144 14.16 -3.80 3.49
C PRO A 144 15.16 -2.77 4.02
N ALA A 145 14.88 -1.50 3.78
CA ALA A 145 15.42 -0.43 4.62
C ALA A 145 14.66 -0.38 5.96
N THR A 146 15.32 0.08 7.03
CA THR A 146 14.69 0.26 8.35
C THR A 146 14.67 1.72 8.77
N ALA A 147 13.63 2.12 9.52
CA ALA A 147 13.54 3.44 10.13
C ALA A 147 13.19 3.34 11.62
N GLU A 148 13.52 4.38 12.39
CA GLU A 148 13.15 4.46 13.81
C GLU A 148 11.64 4.64 14.00
N THR A 149 11.01 5.38 13.09
CA THR A 149 9.58 5.72 13.17
C THR A 149 8.94 5.69 11.80
N PHE A 150 7.62 5.46 11.78
CA PHE A 150 6.82 5.53 10.55
C PHE A 150 6.94 6.92 9.91
N HIS A 151 6.90 7.98 10.72
CA HIS A 151 7.09 9.35 10.22
C HIS A 151 8.48 9.55 9.59
N GLY A 152 9.53 9.03 10.22
CA GLY A 152 10.89 9.07 9.68
C GLY A 152 11.00 8.35 8.33
N ALA A 153 10.36 7.17 8.20
CA ALA A 153 10.30 6.44 6.93
C ALA A 153 9.62 7.28 5.83
N ILE A 154 8.48 7.90 6.13
CA ILE A 154 7.76 8.76 5.15
C ILE A 154 8.59 9.98 4.76
N GLN A 155 9.27 10.63 5.71
CA GLN A 155 10.15 11.77 5.39
C GLN A 155 11.29 11.34 4.45
N GLN A 156 11.95 10.22 4.73
CA GLN A 156 13.02 9.68 3.87
C GLN A 156 12.53 9.32 2.47
N LEU A 157 11.31 8.79 2.36
CA LEU A 157 10.71 8.45 1.07
C LEU A 157 10.24 9.65 0.26
N SER A 158 9.88 10.76 0.91
CA SER A 158 9.27 11.91 0.23
C SER A 158 10.09 12.50 -0.92
N GLY A 159 11.42 12.36 -0.89
CA GLY A 159 12.30 12.77 -1.99
C GLY A 159 12.33 11.83 -3.20
N GLN A 160 11.78 10.62 -3.06
CA GLN A 160 11.69 9.61 -4.12
C GLN A 160 10.29 9.54 -4.74
N LEU A 161 9.27 10.07 -4.04
CA LEU A 161 7.89 10.06 -4.50
C LEU A 161 7.65 11.18 -5.52
N PRO A 162 6.79 10.94 -6.52
CA PRO A 162 6.47 11.95 -7.54
C PRO A 162 5.53 13.07 -7.02
N VAL A 163 5.06 12.97 -5.78
CA VAL A 163 4.09 13.88 -5.17
C VAL A 163 4.65 14.50 -3.90
N SER A 164 4.18 15.70 -3.55
CA SER A 164 4.61 16.36 -2.33
C SER A 164 4.14 15.59 -1.09
N LEU A 165 4.91 15.70 0.01
CA LEU A 165 4.48 15.15 1.30
C LEU A 165 3.14 15.75 1.76
N ALA A 166 2.85 17.00 1.41
CA ALA A 166 1.59 17.65 1.73
C ALA A 166 0.41 17.01 1.00
N ASP A 167 0.57 16.65 -0.27
CA ASP A 167 -0.47 15.99 -1.08
C ASP A 167 -0.68 14.55 -0.62
N LEU A 168 0.42 13.81 -0.39
CA LEU A 168 0.35 12.47 0.19
C LEU A 168 -0.40 12.49 1.52
N ARG A 169 -0.05 13.40 2.43
CA ARG A 169 -0.70 13.53 3.73
C ARG A 169 -2.18 13.91 3.63
N ARG A 170 -2.57 14.71 2.64
CA ARG A 170 -3.98 15.06 2.41
C ARG A 170 -4.80 13.86 1.96
N LYS A 171 -4.17 12.90 1.28
CA LYS A 171 -4.85 11.74 0.69
C LYS A 171 -4.80 10.48 1.54
N SER A 172 -3.72 10.28 2.30
CA SER A 172 -3.49 9.06 3.09
C SER A 172 -3.98 9.19 4.53
N GLU A 173 -4.77 8.21 4.96
CA GLU A 173 -5.22 8.10 6.35
C GLU A 173 -4.07 7.78 7.31
N LEU A 174 -3.18 6.84 6.96
CA LEU A 174 -2.06 6.46 7.82
C LEU A 174 -1.06 7.60 7.96
N VAL A 175 -0.80 8.37 6.90
CA VAL A 175 0.10 9.53 6.96
C VAL A 175 -0.57 10.70 7.69
N ALA A 176 -1.88 10.93 7.52
CA ALA A 176 -2.61 11.95 8.26
C ALA A 176 -2.69 11.65 9.77
N GLY A 177 -2.91 10.38 10.13
CA GLY A 177 -3.04 9.90 11.52
C GLY A 177 -1.79 10.06 12.40
N ILE A 178 -0.66 10.50 11.84
CA ILE A 178 0.55 10.87 12.59
C ILE A 178 0.28 12.10 13.47
N GLN A 179 -0.50 13.09 12.99
CA GLN A 179 -0.67 14.36 13.69
C GLN A 179 -1.71 14.29 14.83
N SER A 180 -2.80 13.55 14.65
CA SER A 180 -3.82 13.40 15.70
C SER A 180 -3.22 12.87 16.99
N ARG A 181 -2.29 11.90 16.89
CA ARG A 181 -1.56 11.38 18.06
C ARG A 181 -0.56 12.36 18.68
N LEU A 182 -0.11 13.40 17.97
CA LEU A 182 0.79 14.43 18.52
C LEU A 182 0.02 15.59 19.17
N THR A 183 -1.21 15.84 18.75
CA THR A 183 -2.09 16.86 19.35
C THR A 183 -2.87 16.36 20.58
N ASP A 184 -2.88 15.05 20.80
CA ASP A 184 -3.53 14.40 21.95
C ASP A 184 -2.61 14.31 23.20
N PHE A 185 -1.49 15.05 23.23
CA PHE A 185 -0.56 15.17 24.37
C PHE A 185 -0.36 16.62 24.81
#